data_AF-A0A6P0JVH6-F1
#
_entry.id   AF-A0A6P0JVH6-F1
#
_cell.length_a   1.000
_cell.length_b   1.000
_cell.length_c   1.000
_cell.angle_alpha   90.00
_cell.angle_beta   90.00
_cell.angle_gamma   90.00
#
_symmetry.space_group_name_H-M   'P 1'
#
loop_
_entity.id
_entity.type
_entity.pdbx_description
1 polymer ?
#
loop_
_entity_poly.entity_id
_entity_poly.type
_entity_poly.pdbx_seq_one_letter_code
_entity_poly.pdbx_strand_id
1 'polypeptide(L)'
;MNKNRWKRIGYSWLAMKTWVKVWLFELNLVLFSAVFFINDPLGQYTLLSLIPTVTFLLVIAYYYGGLVRLLGLGHLIPWIPLLTYALLRLSTHWVGAKIIFANSPLLFLWAILLVLSLAICLAFDLYDVLRWWRGERYILGTKAAFLAKASKLSRFL
;
A
#
# COMPACT_ATOMS: atom_id res chain seq x y z
N MET A 1 8.69 -18.01 -21.76
CA MET A 1 8.06 -17.22 -20.67
C MET A 1 6.86 -17.98 -20.12
N ASN A 2 6.88 -18.41 -18.85
CA ASN A 2 5.92 -19.38 -18.31
C ASN A 2 4.56 -18.69 -18.03
N LYS A 3 3.53 -18.96 -18.87
CA LYS A 3 2.16 -18.40 -18.77
C LYS A 3 1.48 -18.63 -17.40
N ASN A 4 2.08 -19.42 -16.52
CA ASN A 4 1.56 -19.76 -15.21
C ASN A 4 1.91 -18.78 -14.08
N ARG A 5 2.87 -17.85 -14.25
CA ARG A 5 3.28 -16.92 -13.16
C ARG A 5 2.18 -15.93 -12.76
N TRP A 6 1.52 -15.32 -13.74
CA TRP A 6 0.42 -14.38 -13.48
C TRP A 6 -0.76 -15.03 -12.76
N LYS A 7 -1.10 -16.28 -13.13
CA LYS A 7 -2.11 -17.07 -12.43
C LYS A 7 -1.72 -17.32 -10.97
N ARG A 8 -0.45 -17.66 -10.70
CA ARG A 8 0.05 -17.86 -9.34
C ARG A 8 -0.02 -16.60 -8.48
N ILE A 9 0.29 -15.44 -9.04
CA ILE A 9 0.12 -14.15 -8.35
C ILE A 9 -1.36 -13.93 -8.02
N GLY A 10 -2.26 -14.17 -8.97
CA GLY A 10 -3.71 -14.11 -8.73
C GLY A 10 -4.17 -15.03 -7.61
N TYR A 11 -3.72 -16.28 -7.60
CA TYR A 11 -4.03 -17.22 -6.51
C TYR A 11 -3.46 -16.79 -5.15
N SER A 12 -2.28 -16.17 -5.15
CA SER A 12 -1.64 -15.65 -3.94
C SER A 12 -2.43 -14.47 -3.36
N TRP A 13 -2.93 -13.58 -4.23
CA TRP A 13 -3.86 -12.52 -3.86
C TRP A 13 -5.18 -13.06 -3.31
N LEU A 14 -5.75 -14.08 -3.97
CA LEU A 14 -6.98 -14.72 -3.51
C LEU A 14 -6.83 -15.40 -2.15
N ALA A 15 -5.62 -15.87 -1.80
CA ALA A 15 -5.31 -16.48 -0.52
C ALA A 15 -5.19 -15.49 0.65
N MET A 16 -5.16 -14.19 0.41
CA MET A 16 -5.15 -13.19 1.49
C MET A 16 -6.37 -13.33 2.41
N LYS A 17 -6.18 -12.98 3.68
CA LYS A 17 -7.27 -12.93 4.67
C LYS A 17 -8.33 -11.92 4.22
N THR A 18 -9.60 -12.20 4.49
CA THR A 18 -10.71 -11.36 4.01
C THR A 18 -10.60 -9.92 4.54
N TRP A 19 -10.26 -9.75 5.82
CA TRP A 19 -10.10 -8.42 6.41
C TRP A 19 -8.99 -7.60 5.74
N VAL A 20 -7.90 -8.24 5.27
CA VAL A 20 -6.83 -7.57 4.52
C VAL A 20 -7.36 -7.06 3.18
N LYS A 21 -8.20 -7.84 2.50
CA LYS A 21 -8.82 -7.39 1.24
C LYS A 21 -9.73 -6.20 1.46
N VAL A 22 -10.56 -6.23 2.51
CA VAL A 22 -11.45 -5.11 2.87
C VAL A 22 -10.63 -3.86 3.16
N TRP A 23 -9.54 -3.98 3.93
CA TRP A 23 -8.59 -2.89 4.17
C TRP A 23 -8.00 -2.34 2.86
N LEU A 24 -7.53 -3.21 1.97
CA LEU A 24 -6.98 -2.77 0.68
C LEU A 24 -8.02 -2.03 -0.17
N PHE A 25 -9.30 -2.43 -0.14
CA PHE A 25 -10.36 -1.71 -0.84
C PHE A 25 -10.56 -0.29 -0.28
N GLU A 26 -10.61 -0.13 1.04
CA GLU A 26 -10.70 1.19 1.69
C GLU A 26 -9.48 2.06 1.35
N LEU A 27 -8.27 1.52 1.49
CA LEU A 27 -7.03 2.24 1.20
C LEU A 27 -6.99 2.73 -0.25
N ASN A 28 -7.36 1.87 -1.20
CA ASN A 28 -7.43 2.26 -2.61
C ASN A 28 -8.51 3.34 -2.84
N LEU A 29 -9.66 3.26 -2.17
CA LEU A 29 -10.70 4.27 -2.28
C LEU A 29 -10.18 5.65 -1.84
N VAL A 30 -9.47 5.72 -0.71
CA VAL A 30 -8.87 6.97 -0.21
C VAL A 30 -7.79 7.51 -1.15
N LEU A 31 -6.95 6.63 -1.71
CA LEU A 31 -5.90 7.01 -2.65
C LEU A 31 -6.47 7.50 -3.98
N PHE A 32 -7.45 6.79 -4.54
CA PHE A 32 -8.08 7.18 -5.81
C PHE A 32 -9.00 8.39 -5.68
N SER A 33 -9.58 8.65 -4.51
CA SER A 33 -10.35 9.88 -4.27
C SER A 33 -9.50 11.15 -4.37
N ALA A 34 -8.17 11.04 -4.42
CA ALA A 34 -7.27 12.13 -4.76
C ALA A 34 -7.63 12.84 -6.08
N VAL A 35 -8.31 12.15 -7.01
CA VAL A 35 -8.81 12.75 -8.26
C VAL A 35 -9.73 13.95 -8.02
N PHE A 36 -10.52 13.95 -6.94
CA PHE A 36 -11.38 15.08 -6.57
C PHE A 36 -10.59 16.29 -6.06
N PHE A 37 -9.30 16.10 -5.74
CA PHE A 37 -8.39 17.11 -5.23
C PHE A 37 -7.22 17.36 -6.20
N ILE A 38 -7.39 17.08 -7.49
CA ILE A 38 -6.34 17.20 -8.52
C ILE A 38 -5.78 18.62 -8.67
N ASN A 39 -6.55 19.63 -8.24
CA ASN A 39 -6.11 21.03 -8.25
C ASN A 39 -5.22 21.39 -7.05
N ASP A 40 -5.15 20.53 -6.02
CA ASP A 40 -4.19 20.69 -4.91
C ASP A 40 -2.96 19.79 -5.13
N PRO A 41 -1.74 20.28 -4.86
CA PRO A 41 -0.53 19.47 -4.95
C PRO A 41 -0.57 18.17 -4.16
N LEU A 42 -1.26 18.12 -3.01
CA LEU A 42 -1.41 16.88 -2.23
C LEU A 42 -2.18 15.80 -3.00
N GLY A 43 -3.24 16.19 -3.73
CA GLY A 43 -3.98 15.27 -4.61
C GLY A 43 -3.10 14.76 -5.75
N GLN A 44 -2.36 15.67 -6.40
CA GLN A 44 -1.43 15.33 -7.48
C GLN A 44 -0.34 14.37 -7.02
N TYR A 45 0.33 14.66 -5.90
CA TYR A 45 1.39 13.81 -5.36
C TYR A 45 0.86 12.45 -4.87
N THR A 46 -0.38 12.40 -4.38
CA THR A 46 -1.03 11.13 -4.03
C THR A 46 -1.17 10.23 -5.25
N LEU A 47 -1.70 10.76 -6.36
CA LEU A 47 -1.84 10.00 -7.61
C LEU A 47 -0.48 9.63 -8.22
N LEU A 48 0.48 10.57 -8.23
CA LEU A 48 1.82 10.33 -8.73
C LEU A 48 2.53 9.22 -7.94
N SER A 49 2.28 9.10 -6.63
CA SER A 49 2.86 8.04 -5.80
C SER A 49 2.40 6.63 -6.20
N LEU A 50 1.24 6.49 -6.85
CA LEU A 50 0.71 5.19 -7.26
C LEU A 50 1.54 4.55 -8.38
N ILE A 51 2.16 5.36 -9.25
CA ILE A 51 2.96 4.88 -10.38
C ILE A 51 4.17 4.05 -9.90
N PRO A 52 5.09 4.58 -9.06
CA PRO A 52 6.18 3.77 -8.52
C PRO A 52 5.67 2.64 -7.63
N THR A 53 4.59 2.85 -6.87
CA THR A 53 3.99 1.81 -6.01
C THR A 53 3.62 0.57 -6.83
N VAL A 54 2.76 0.75 -7.85
CA VAL A 54 2.32 -0.34 -8.73
C VAL A 54 3.51 -0.99 -9.42
N THR A 55 4.48 -0.19 -9.86
CA THR A 55 5.69 -0.69 -10.52
C THR A 55 6.48 -1.64 -9.60
N PHE A 56 6.79 -1.21 -8.38
CA PHE A 56 7.50 -2.05 -7.41
C PHE A 56 6.71 -3.32 -7.05
N LEU A 57 5.40 -3.19 -6.79
CA LEU A 57 4.56 -4.33 -6.45
C LEU A 57 4.55 -5.38 -7.57
N LEU A 58 4.39 -4.95 -8.82
CA LEU A 58 4.38 -5.85 -9.98
C LEU A 58 5.75 -6.52 -10.18
N VAL A 59 6.84 -5.75 -10.10
CA VAL A 59 8.20 -6.28 -10.27
C VAL A 59 8.52 -7.33 -9.21
N ILE A 60 8.26 -7.03 -7.94
CA ILE A 60 8.52 -7.95 -6.82
C ILE A 60 7.64 -9.20 -6.95
N ALA A 61 6.33 -9.03 -7.15
CA ALA A 61 5.41 -10.16 -7.27
C ALA A 61 5.75 -11.06 -8.46
N TYR A 62 6.18 -10.48 -9.59
CA TYR A 62 6.60 -11.23 -10.76
C TYR A 62 7.91 -11.99 -10.55
N TYR A 63 8.89 -11.36 -9.90
CA TYR A 63 10.19 -11.96 -9.58
C TYR A 63 10.01 -13.20 -8.68
N TYR A 64 9.24 -13.06 -7.59
CA TYR A 64 8.99 -14.16 -6.64
C TYR A 64 7.85 -15.10 -7.07
N GLY A 65 7.07 -14.75 -8.10
CA GLY A 65 5.98 -15.56 -8.62
C GLY A 65 4.76 -15.65 -7.68
N GLY A 66 4.54 -14.62 -6.86
CA GLY A 66 3.43 -14.51 -5.92
C GLY A 66 3.63 -13.38 -4.92
N LEU A 67 2.67 -13.20 -4.01
CA LEU A 67 2.77 -12.18 -2.98
C LEU A 67 3.69 -12.65 -1.84
N VAL A 68 4.69 -11.83 -1.53
CA VAL A 68 5.68 -12.05 -0.48
C VAL A 68 5.78 -10.82 0.42
N ARG A 69 6.31 -10.97 1.64
CA ARG A 69 6.44 -9.86 2.58
C ARG A 69 7.31 -8.69 2.08
N LEU A 70 8.24 -8.95 1.16
CA LEU A 70 9.05 -7.89 0.54
C LEU A 70 8.23 -6.85 -0.21
N LEU A 71 6.98 -7.17 -0.60
CA LEU A 71 6.07 -6.22 -1.25
C LEU A 71 5.86 -4.94 -0.45
N GLY A 72 6.02 -4.97 0.87
CA GLY A 72 5.92 -3.76 1.70
C GLY A 72 6.90 -2.66 1.30
N LEU A 73 8.04 -2.99 0.68
CA LEU A 73 8.96 -1.97 0.12
C LEU A 73 8.32 -1.16 -1.00
N GLY A 74 7.40 -1.77 -1.76
CA GLY A 74 6.68 -1.09 -2.83
C GLY A 74 5.78 0.02 -2.33
N HIS A 75 5.36 -0.02 -1.06
CA HIS A 75 4.63 1.05 -0.40
C HIS A 75 5.56 1.99 0.37
N LEU A 76 6.51 1.46 1.15
CA LEU A 76 7.41 2.26 1.99
C LEU A 76 8.17 3.32 1.19
N ILE A 77 8.74 2.95 0.04
CA ILE A 77 9.55 3.86 -0.77
C ILE A 77 8.74 5.08 -1.26
N PRO A 78 7.60 4.91 -1.95
CA PRO A 78 6.83 6.05 -2.44
C PRO A 78 5.98 6.74 -1.37
N TRP A 79 5.49 6.02 -0.35
CA TRP A 79 4.51 6.57 0.58
C TRP A 79 5.11 7.18 1.84
N ILE A 80 6.34 6.86 2.25
CA ILE A 80 7.01 7.60 3.33
C ILE A 80 7.18 9.09 2.96
N PRO A 81 7.68 9.45 1.76
CA PRO A 81 7.71 10.84 1.32
C PRO A 81 6.32 11.48 1.26
N LEU A 82 5.32 10.76 0.73
CA LEU A 82 3.95 11.27 0.64
C LEU A 82 3.33 11.54 2.02
N LEU A 83 3.47 10.59 2.97
CA LEU A 83 2.99 10.74 4.34
C LEU A 83 3.66 11.94 5.01
N THR A 84 4.98 12.09 4.82
CA THR A 84 5.74 13.22 5.36
C THR A 84 5.23 14.54 4.78
N TYR A 85 5.03 14.61 3.46
CA TYR A 85 4.47 15.78 2.79
C TYR A 85 3.08 16.14 3.30
N ALA A 86 2.19 15.15 3.43
CA ALA A 86 0.83 15.34 3.93
C ALA A 86 0.81 15.85 5.38
N LEU A 87 1.64 15.27 6.26
CA LEU A 87 1.80 15.72 7.64
C LEU A 87 2.31 17.16 7.71
N LEU A 88 3.29 17.53 6.89
CA LEU A 88 3.81 18.90 6.82
C LEU A 88 2.73 19.87 6.30
N ARG A 89 1.98 19.52 5.25
CA ARG A 89 0.85 20.35 4.76
C ARG A 89 -0.25 20.53 5.81
N LEU A 90 -0.45 19.58 6.72
CA LEU A 90 -1.45 19.69 7.79
C LEU A 90 -0.96 20.46 9.02
N SER A 91 0.35 20.50 9.28
CA SER A 91 0.92 21.04 10.51
C SER A 91 1.63 22.38 10.34
N THR A 92 2.27 22.60 9.19
CA THR A 92 3.15 23.75 8.92
C THR A 92 2.85 24.41 7.57
N HIS A 93 3.63 25.46 7.25
CA HIS A 93 3.62 26.14 5.94
C HIS A 93 4.89 25.85 5.12
N TRP A 94 5.69 24.85 5.50
CA TRP A 94 7.03 24.64 4.94
C TRP A 94 7.02 24.13 3.50
N VAL A 95 5.99 23.40 3.11
CA VAL A 95 5.89 22.71 1.80
C VAL A 95 4.66 23.17 1.00
N GLY A 96 4.18 24.38 1.30
CA GLY A 96 2.99 24.99 0.70
C GLY A 96 2.03 25.55 1.75
N ALA A 97 0.89 26.07 1.29
CA ALA A 97 -0.15 26.58 2.19
C ALA A 97 -0.66 25.45 3.11
N LYS A 98 -0.71 25.75 4.41
CA LYS A 98 -1.25 24.83 5.42
C LYS A 98 -2.71 24.53 5.11
N ILE A 99 -3.04 23.24 5.09
CA ILE A 99 -4.41 22.76 4.93
C ILE A 99 -5.10 22.89 6.28
N ILE A 100 -6.09 23.77 6.36
CA ILE A 100 -6.90 23.99 7.57
C ILE A 100 -8.38 23.84 7.24
N PHE A 101 -9.14 23.36 8.21
CA PHE A 101 -10.56 23.10 8.05
C PHE A 101 -11.36 24.34 7.62
N ALA A 102 -11.01 25.53 8.14
CA ALA A 102 -11.72 26.78 7.85
C ALA A 102 -11.68 27.18 6.37
N ASN A 103 -10.60 26.86 5.65
CA ASN A 103 -10.41 27.28 4.26
C ASN A 103 -10.84 26.19 3.27
N SER A 104 -10.61 24.93 3.62
CA SER A 104 -10.82 23.79 2.71
C SER A 104 -11.26 22.53 3.47
N PRO A 105 -12.50 22.49 3.98
CA PRO A 105 -12.94 21.44 4.91
C PRO A 105 -12.88 20.04 4.31
N LEU A 106 -13.28 19.86 3.04
CA LEU A 106 -13.23 18.55 2.38
C LEU A 106 -11.79 18.06 2.15
N LEU A 107 -10.91 18.95 1.69
CA LEU A 107 -9.48 18.63 1.51
C LEU A 107 -8.84 18.28 2.86
N PHE A 108 -9.16 19.04 3.91
CA PHE A 108 -8.68 18.79 5.26
C PHE A 108 -9.11 17.41 5.78
N LEU A 109 -10.40 17.08 5.70
CA LEU A 109 -10.91 15.78 6.15
C LEU A 109 -10.30 14.62 5.34
N TRP A 110 -10.22 14.77 4.03
CA TRP A 110 -9.57 13.77 3.19
C TRP A 110 -8.07 13.63 3.49
N ALA A 111 -7.34 14.72 3.72
CA ALA A 111 -5.92 14.67 4.07
C ALA A 111 -5.68 13.96 5.41
N ILE A 112 -6.58 14.14 6.39
CA ILE A 112 -6.53 13.39 7.65
C ILE A 112 -6.76 11.90 7.41
N LEU A 113 -7.78 11.53 6.62
CA LEU A 113 -8.03 10.13 6.25
C LEU A 113 -6.83 9.53 5.52
N LEU A 114 -6.27 10.23 4.54
CA LEU A 114 -5.08 9.82 3.81
C LEU A 114 -3.90 9.56 4.76
N VAL A 115 -3.61 10.48 5.68
CA VAL A 115 -2.52 10.32 6.66
C VAL A 115 -2.74 9.10 7.54
N LEU A 116 -3.96 8.90 8.04
CA LEU A 116 -4.28 7.73 8.89
C LEU A 116 -4.14 6.42 8.10
N SER A 117 -4.71 6.34 6.90
CA SER A 117 -4.64 5.13 6.06
C SER A 117 -3.20 4.82 5.64
N LEU A 118 -2.42 5.83 5.25
CA LEU A 118 -1.00 5.68 4.94
C LEU A 118 -0.20 5.23 6.18
N ALA A 119 -0.39 5.86 7.34
CA ALA A 119 0.35 5.51 8.55
C ALA A 119 0.10 4.06 8.98
N ILE A 120 -1.17 3.62 8.96
CA ILE A 120 -1.55 2.23 9.28
C ILE A 120 -0.94 1.26 8.27
N CYS A 121 -1.04 1.56 6.97
CA CYS A 121 -0.48 0.69 5.93
C CYS A 121 1.04 0.57 6.07
N LEU A 122 1.74 1.69 6.21
CA LEU A 122 3.20 1.71 6.33
C LEU A 122 3.70 1.00 7.59
N ALA A 123 2.93 1.03 8.69
CA ALA A 123 3.26 0.25 9.88
C ALA A 123 3.22 -1.26 9.61
N PHE A 124 2.20 -1.74 8.88
CA PHE A 124 2.13 -3.14 8.45
C PHE A 124 3.23 -3.49 7.44
N ASP A 125 3.51 -2.61 6.47
CA ASP A 125 4.55 -2.81 5.48
C ASP A 125 5.94 -2.90 6.11
N LEU A 126 6.23 -2.03 7.09
CA LEU A 126 7.47 -2.08 7.86
C LEU A 126 7.59 -3.41 8.61
N TYR A 127 6.53 -3.83 9.29
CA TYR A 127 6.49 -5.11 9.99
C TYR A 127 6.73 -6.30 9.05
N ASP A 128 6.13 -6.28 7.86
CA ASP A 128 6.32 -7.31 6.84
C ASP A 128 7.76 -7.37 6.34
N VAL A 129 8.34 -6.21 6.00
CA VAL A 129 9.72 -6.12 5.53
C VAL A 129 10.71 -6.52 6.62
N LEU A 130 10.46 -6.20 7.89
CA LEU A 130 11.29 -6.68 9.01
C LEU A 130 11.25 -8.21 9.14
N ARG A 131 10.07 -8.83 9.00
CA ARG A 131 9.95 -10.30 9.00
C ARG A 131 10.63 -10.93 7.79
N TRP A 132 10.58 -10.26 6.64
CA TRP A 132 11.38 -10.64 5.49
C TRP A 132 12.87 -10.57 5.82
N TRP A 133 13.41 -9.50 6.38
CA TRP A 133 14.83 -9.48 6.74
C TRP A 133 15.23 -10.55 7.76
N ARG A 134 14.32 -10.96 8.64
CA ARG A 134 14.51 -12.08 9.57
C ARG A 134 14.42 -13.49 8.95
N GLY A 135 14.26 -13.58 7.63
CA GLY A 135 14.36 -14.84 6.87
C GLY A 135 13.03 -15.42 6.38
N GLU A 136 11.89 -14.77 6.59
CA GLU A 136 10.62 -15.28 6.08
C GLU A 136 10.52 -15.12 4.55
N ARG A 137 10.41 -16.23 3.81
CA ARG A 137 10.42 -16.25 2.33
C ARG A 137 9.20 -16.91 1.69
N TYR A 138 8.18 -17.27 2.46
CA TYR A 138 7.02 -17.96 1.89
C TYR A 138 6.15 -17.02 1.03
N ILE A 139 5.54 -17.61 0.00
CA ILE A 139 4.55 -16.98 -0.85
C ILE A 139 3.17 -17.18 -0.22
N LEU A 140 2.34 -16.13 -0.15
CA LEU A 140 0.98 -16.24 0.37
C LEU A 140 0.19 -17.28 -0.45
N GLY A 141 -0.56 -18.13 0.25
CA GLY A 141 -1.31 -19.25 -0.33
C GLY A 141 -0.61 -20.60 -0.24
N THR A 142 0.70 -20.64 0.02
CA THR A 142 1.44 -21.90 0.20
C THR A 142 1.19 -22.54 1.58
N LYS A 143 1.47 -23.84 1.72
CA LYS A 143 1.39 -24.55 3.02
C LYS A 143 2.23 -23.88 4.11
N ALA A 144 3.44 -23.42 3.78
CA ALA A 144 4.30 -22.71 4.72
C ALA A 144 3.66 -21.41 5.23
N ALA A 145 3.04 -20.62 4.34
CA ALA A 145 2.34 -19.40 4.71
C ALA A 145 1.11 -19.67 5.59
N PHE A 146 0.38 -20.75 5.30
CA PHE A 146 -0.77 -21.18 6.11
C PHE A 146 -0.35 -21.62 7.52
N LEU A 147 0.69 -22.45 7.63
CA LEU A 147 1.24 -22.90 8.92
C LEU A 147 1.77 -21.72 9.75
N ALA A 148 2.36 -20.71 9.11
CA ALA A 148 2.79 -19.47 9.74
C ALA A 148 1.64 -18.48 10.04
N LYS A 149 0.37 -18.88 9.81
CA LYS A 149 -0.85 -18.07 9.98
C LYS A 149 -0.84 -16.76 9.18
N ALA A 150 -0.08 -16.69 8.09
CA ALA A 150 0.05 -15.49 7.27
C ALA A 150 -1.07 -15.34 6.24
N SER A 151 -1.55 -16.45 5.66
CA SER A 151 -2.63 -16.45 4.65
C SER A 151 -3.57 -17.64 4.81
N LYS A 152 -4.66 -17.65 4.05
CA LYS A 152 -5.42 -18.87 3.80
C LYS A 152 -4.58 -19.82 2.92
N LEU A 153 -4.90 -21.12 2.93
CA LEU A 153 -4.30 -22.08 2.01
C LEU A 153 -4.95 -21.96 0.63
N SER A 154 -4.14 -21.83 -0.42
CA SER A 154 -4.62 -21.92 -1.81
C SER A 154 -4.55 -23.38 -2.26
N ARG A 155 -5.58 -23.85 -2.97
CA ARG A 155 -5.56 -25.18 -3.60
C ARG A 155 -4.75 -25.22 -4.89
N PHE A 156 -4.26 -24.06 -5.34
CA PHE A 156 -3.63 -23.86 -6.65
C PHE A 156 -2.17 -23.38 -6.55
N LEU A 157 -1.59 -23.34 -5.34
CA LEU A 157 -0.21 -22.90 -5.05
C LEU A 157 0.57 -23.88 -4.19
#